data_AF-A0A4Y2VB71-F1
#
_entry.id   AF-A0A4Y2VB71-F1
#
_cell.length_a   1.000
_cell.length_b   1.000
_cell.length_c   1.000
_cell.angle_alpha   90.00
_cell.angle_beta   90.00
_cell.angle_gamma   90.00
#
_symmetry.space_group_name_H-M   'P 1'
#
loop_
_entity.id
_entity.type
_entity.pdbx_description
1 polymer ?
#
loop_
_entity_poly.entity_id
_entity_poly.type
_entity_poly.pdbx_seq_one_letter_code
_entity_poly.pdbx_strand_id
1 'polypeptide(L)'
;MRMERHTCSPEITTIKRMFLLGCALKLRVMAKFGIKEYCELLLTYGECVRKAKSAARLHRERFPESPHPTRQTNVKVAKCLRKTGCVTSRPRIVGRKAQPEDVLAYALANPQSSTKTISEDCGLSKSRVWTIANESGAHPYKIHMCAGIAAKKC
;
A
#
# COMPACT_ATOMS: atom_id res chain seq x y z
N MET A 1 -36.26 14.42 -36.85
CA MET A 1 -35.34 13.36 -36.38
C MET A 1 -35.82 12.89 -35.00
N ARG A 2 -36.24 11.63 -34.91
CA ARG A 2 -36.78 11.00 -33.67
C ARG A 2 -35.60 10.40 -32.90
N MET A 3 -35.40 10.79 -31.64
CA MET A 3 -34.42 10.17 -30.76
C MET A 3 -35.10 9.03 -29.98
N GLU A 4 -34.72 7.79 -30.28
CA GLU A 4 -35.16 6.62 -29.54
C GLU A 4 -34.58 6.67 -28.12
N ARG A 5 -35.45 6.66 -27.12
CA ARG A 5 -35.07 6.50 -25.72
C ARG A 5 -34.86 5.01 -25.49
N HIS A 6 -33.60 4.58 -25.44
CA HIS A 6 -33.27 3.23 -24.98
C HIS A 6 -33.69 3.07 -23.50
N THR A 7 -34.80 2.38 -23.29
CA THR A 7 -35.22 1.90 -21.98
C THR A 7 -34.29 0.74 -21.58
N CYS A 8 -33.41 1.00 -20.61
CA CYS A 8 -32.56 -0.04 -20.02
C CYS A 8 -33.46 -1.10 -19.34
N SER A 9 -33.32 -2.37 -19.73
CA SER A 9 -34.08 -3.50 -19.19
C SER A 9 -34.02 -3.54 -17.65
N PRO A 10 -35.13 -3.80 -16.94
CA PRO A 10 -35.17 -3.89 -15.49
C PRO A 10 -34.17 -4.92 -14.92
N GLU A 11 -33.78 -5.93 -15.69
CA GLU A 11 -32.80 -6.94 -15.32
C GLU A 11 -31.39 -6.37 -15.11
N ILE A 12 -30.96 -5.41 -15.94
CA ILE A 12 -29.65 -4.75 -15.82
C ILE A 12 -29.60 -3.88 -14.56
N THR A 13 -30.74 -3.29 -14.18
CA THR A 13 -30.86 -2.48 -12.97
C THR A 13 -30.81 -3.35 -11.72
N THR A 14 -31.41 -4.54 -11.76
CA THR A 14 -31.38 -5.53 -10.65
C THR A 14 -29.98 -6.11 -10.47
N ILE A 15 -29.27 -6.47 -11.55
CA ILE A 15 -27.89 -6.95 -11.48
C ILE A 15 -26.96 -5.86 -10.92
N LYS A 16 -27.09 -4.60 -11.39
CA LYS A 16 -26.32 -3.47 -10.85
C LYS A 16 -26.63 -3.24 -9.37
N ARG A 17 -27.89 -3.35 -8.93
CA ARG A 17 -28.28 -3.22 -7.52
C ARG A 17 -27.73 -4.35 -6.66
N MET A 18 -27.76 -5.60 -7.13
CA MET A 18 -27.17 -6.75 -6.43
C MET A 18 -25.64 -6.61 -6.32
N PHE A 19 -24.97 -6.16 -7.39
CA PHE A 19 -23.53 -5.88 -7.38
C PHE A 19 -23.18 -4.73 -6.43
N LEU A 20 -23.94 -3.62 -6.46
CA LEU A 20 -23.75 -2.49 -5.56
C LEU A 20 -24.02 -2.85 -4.10
N LEU A 21 -25.03 -3.68 -3.81
CA LEU A 21 -25.30 -4.23 -2.47
C LEU A 21 -24.16 -5.14 -2.00
N GLY A 22 -23.63 -6.00 -2.88
CA GLY A 22 -22.45 -6.81 -2.60
C GLY A 22 -21.20 -5.95 -2.35
N CYS A 23 -20.99 -4.90 -3.15
CA CYS A 23 -19.92 -3.92 -2.98
C CYS A 23 -20.07 -3.12 -1.68
N ALA A 24 -21.29 -2.71 -1.30
CA ALA A 24 -21.58 -2.01 -0.06
C ALA A 24 -21.38 -2.92 1.17
N LEU A 25 -21.78 -4.20 1.09
CA LEU A 25 -21.49 -5.18 2.13
C LEU A 25 -19.98 -5.39 2.31
N LYS A 26 -19.23 -5.40 1.20
CA LYS A 26 -17.76 -5.51 1.20
C LYS A 26 -17.06 -4.24 1.67
N LEU A 27 -17.67 -3.06 1.52
CA LEU A 27 -17.17 -1.79 2.05
C LEU A 27 -17.43 -1.62 3.54
N ARG A 28 -18.37 -2.36 4.14
CA ARG A 28 -18.46 -2.49 5.61
C ARG A 28 -17.28 -3.25 6.24
N VAL A 29 -16.39 -3.85 5.45
CA VAL A 29 -15.37 -4.80 5.93
C VAL A 29 -14.25 -4.16 6.73
N MET A 30 -13.94 -2.86 6.63
CA MET A 30 -13.04 -2.23 7.59
C MET A 30 -13.35 -0.74 7.68
N ALA A 31 -14.16 -0.32 8.67
CA ALA A 31 -14.05 1.05 9.16
C ALA A 31 -12.55 1.30 9.42
N LYS A 32 -11.97 2.30 8.76
CA LYS A 32 -10.55 2.59 8.91
C LYS A 32 -10.35 3.18 10.31
N PHE A 33 -10.04 2.33 11.27
CA PHE A 33 -9.56 2.75 12.59
C PHE A 33 -8.39 3.72 12.39
N GLY A 34 -8.43 4.86 13.06
CA GLY A 34 -7.28 5.75 13.18
C GLY A 34 -6.21 5.14 14.10
N ILE A 35 -5.08 5.84 14.20
CA ILE A 35 -3.94 5.39 15.02
C ILE A 35 -4.32 5.38 16.50
N LYS A 36 -5.11 6.36 16.95
CA LYS A 36 -5.60 6.44 18.33
C LYS A 36 -6.40 5.21 18.71
N GLU A 37 -7.33 4.82 17.86
CA GLU A 37 -8.21 3.67 18.06
C GLU A 37 -7.42 2.36 18.05
N TYR A 38 -6.36 2.24 17.25
CA TYR A 38 -5.45 1.08 17.32
C TYR A 38 -4.68 1.03 18.66
N CYS A 39 -4.23 2.16 19.18
CA CYS A 39 -3.56 2.22 20.48
C CYS A 39 -4.51 1.82 21.60
N GLU A 40 -5.70 2.40 21.64
CA GLU A 40 -6.75 2.07 22.62
C GLU A 40 -7.12 0.59 22.55
N LEU A 41 -7.30 0.06 21.33
CA LEU A 41 -7.55 -1.36 21.09
C LEU A 41 -6.44 -2.25 21.64
N LEU A 42 -5.17 -1.92 21.41
CA LEU A 42 -4.03 -2.68 21.92
C LEU A 42 -3.92 -2.65 23.44
N LEU A 43 -4.18 -1.48 24.06
CA LEU A 43 -4.21 -1.33 25.51
C LEU A 43 -5.31 -2.20 26.12
N THR A 44 -6.55 -2.10 25.61
CA THR A 44 -7.68 -2.93 26.06
C THR A 44 -7.40 -4.42 25.84
N TYR A 45 -6.74 -4.79 24.74
CA TYR A 45 -6.36 -6.16 24.46
C TYR A 45 -5.30 -6.70 25.43
N GLY A 46 -4.36 -5.85 25.85
CA GLY A 46 -3.39 -6.14 26.91
C GLY A 46 -4.05 -6.35 28.27
N GLU A 47 -4.93 -5.44 28.67
CA GLU A 47 -5.72 -5.51 29.92
C GLU A 47 -6.52 -6.82 30.01
N CYS A 48 -7.11 -7.24 28.89
CA CYS A 48 -7.85 -8.50 28.80
C CYS A 48 -6.95 -9.75 28.70
N VAL A 49 -5.65 -9.65 29.01
CA VAL A 49 -4.70 -10.77 28.97
C VAL A 49 -4.73 -11.48 27.60
N ARG A 50 -4.81 -10.69 26.53
CA ARG A 50 -4.88 -11.16 25.13
C ARG A 50 -6.14 -11.97 24.78
N LYS A 51 -7.20 -11.92 25.60
CA LYS A 51 -8.52 -12.51 25.30
C LYS A 51 -9.33 -11.58 24.39
N ALA A 52 -9.33 -11.90 23.09
CA ALA A 52 -9.90 -11.01 22.05
C ALA A 52 -11.42 -10.74 22.18
N LYS A 53 -12.20 -11.71 22.69
CA LYS A 53 -13.65 -11.51 22.93
C LYS A 53 -13.89 -10.53 24.07
N SER A 54 -13.22 -10.74 25.20
CA SER A 54 -13.28 -9.85 26.36
C SER A 54 -12.82 -8.44 26.01
N ALA A 55 -11.74 -8.32 25.24
CA ALA A 55 -11.23 -7.03 24.78
C ALA A 55 -12.23 -6.28 23.90
N ALA A 56 -12.91 -6.96 22.97
CA ALA A 56 -13.94 -6.32 22.15
C ALA A 56 -15.12 -5.82 22.98
N ARG A 57 -15.52 -6.57 24.01
CA ARG A 57 -16.57 -6.16 24.95
C ARG A 57 -16.13 -4.95 25.78
N LEU A 58 -14.96 -5.04 26.40
CA LEU A 58 -14.41 -3.97 27.24
C LEU A 58 -14.17 -2.68 26.43
N HIS A 59 -13.75 -2.80 25.18
CA HIS A 59 -13.55 -1.64 24.31
C HIS A 59 -14.88 -0.94 23.99
N ARG A 60 -15.96 -1.70 23.77
CA ARG A 60 -17.32 -1.15 23.60
C ARG A 60 -17.82 -0.44 24.86
N GLU A 61 -17.55 -1.01 26.03
CA GLU A 61 -17.95 -0.43 27.32
C GLU A 61 -17.21 0.88 27.60
N ARG A 62 -15.91 0.94 27.28
CA ARG A 62 -15.04 2.09 27.55
C ARG A 62 -15.15 3.19 26.51
N PHE A 63 -15.44 2.85 25.26
CA PHE A 63 -15.47 3.78 24.12
C PHE A 63 -16.75 3.58 23.28
N PRO A 64 -17.92 4.02 23.78
CA PRO A 64 -19.21 3.80 23.11
C PRO A 64 -19.32 4.51 21.75
N GLU A 65 -18.67 5.68 21.61
CA GLU A 65 -18.65 6.48 20.38
C GLU A 65 -17.60 6.01 19.36
N SER A 66 -16.69 5.13 19.76
CA SER A 66 -15.60 4.68 18.89
C SER A 66 -16.04 3.51 18.00
N PRO A 67 -15.39 3.33 16.83
CA PRO A 67 -15.62 2.15 16.01
C PRO A 67 -15.39 0.88 16.82
N HIS A 68 -16.33 -0.06 16.76
CA HIS A 68 -16.30 -1.25 17.61
C HIS A 68 -15.41 -2.34 16.99
N PRO A 69 -14.22 -2.63 17.55
CA PRO A 69 -13.34 -3.65 17.00
C PRO A 69 -13.92 -5.03 17.23
N THR A 70 -13.86 -5.86 16.19
CA THR A 70 -14.25 -7.26 16.31
C THR A 70 -13.15 -8.09 16.96
N ARG A 71 -13.51 -9.30 17.43
CA ARG A 71 -12.52 -10.31 17.86
C ARG A 71 -11.43 -10.52 16.80
N GLN A 72 -11.80 -10.56 15.51
CA GLN A 72 -10.86 -10.79 14.42
C GLN A 72 -9.91 -9.61 14.25
N THR A 73 -10.40 -8.37 14.39
CA THR A 73 -9.58 -7.15 14.36
C THR A 73 -8.51 -7.20 15.44
N ASN A 74 -8.89 -7.53 16.69
CA ASN A 74 -7.96 -7.62 17.82
C ASN A 74 -6.82 -8.61 17.54
N VAL A 75 -7.16 -9.82 17.08
CA VAL A 75 -6.16 -10.85 16.76
C VAL A 75 -5.28 -10.42 15.59
N LYS A 76 -5.86 -9.84 14.54
CA LYS A 76 -5.12 -9.42 13.34
C LYS A 76 -4.13 -8.31 13.67
N VAL A 77 -4.54 -7.27 14.40
CA VAL A 77 -3.68 -6.14 14.77
C VAL A 77 -2.52 -6.62 15.63
N ALA A 78 -2.79 -7.44 16.66
CA ALA A 78 -1.73 -7.99 17.51
C ALA A 78 -0.75 -8.88 16.72
N LYS A 79 -1.27 -9.70 15.80
CA LYS A 79 -0.45 -10.55 14.92
C LYS A 79 0.41 -9.71 13.96
N CYS A 80 -0.18 -8.69 13.34
CA CYS A 80 0.55 -7.77 12.46
C CYS A 80 1.65 -7.04 13.24
N LEU A 81 1.33 -6.48 14.41
CA LEU A 81 2.31 -5.78 15.24
C LEU A 81 3.50 -6.69 15.61
N ARG A 82 3.23 -7.95 15.98
CA ARG A 82 4.31 -8.92 16.29
C ARG A 82 5.14 -9.30 15.07
N LYS A 83 4.52 -9.43 13.90
CA LYS A 83 5.19 -9.90 12.68
C LYS A 83 5.97 -8.80 11.96
N THR A 84 5.40 -7.60 11.88
CA THR A 84 5.90 -6.51 11.03
C THR A 84 6.17 -5.22 11.79
N GLY A 85 5.89 -5.16 13.11
CA GLY A 85 6.01 -3.92 13.87
C GLY A 85 4.95 -2.87 13.53
N CYS A 86 3.93 -3.21 12.75
CA CYS A 86 2.91 -2.27 12.28
C CYS A 86 1.49 -2.74 12.63
N VAL A 87 0.65 -1.83 13.12
CA VAL A 87 -0.77 -2.08 13.43
C VAL A 87 -1.65 -2.14 12.18
N THR A 88 -1.17 -1.61 11.05
CA THR A 88 -1.86 -1.68 9.76
C THR A 88 -1.26 -2.77 8.88
N SER A 89 -2.12 -3.56 8.21
CA SER A 89 -1.66 -4.59 7.27
C SER A 89 -1.11 -4.02 5.97
N ARG A 90 -1.37 -2.74 5.69
CA ARG A 90 -0.57 -2.01 4.72
C ARG A 90 0.70 -1.57 5.43
N PRO A 91 1.89 -1.85 4.88
CA PRO A 91 2.94 -0.88 5.04
C PRO A 91 2.31 0.42 4.57
N ARG A 92 2.09 1.39 5.47
CA ARG A 92 2.46 2.72 5.01
C ARG A 92 3.90 2.49 4.63
N ILE A 93 4.20 2.61 3.34
CA ILE A 93 5.48 3.13 2.96
C ILE A 93 5.47 4.50 3.65
N VAL A 94 5.72 4.51 4.97
CA VAL A 94 6.50 5.54 5.60
C VAL A 94 7.76 5.32 4.82
N GLY A 95 7.87 6.02 3.69
CA GLY A 95 9.08 5.98 2.95
C GLY A 95 10.11 6.24 4.03
N ARG A 96 11.05 5.33 4.20
CA ARG A 96 12.39 5.87 4.05
C ARG A 96 12.25 6.69 2.78
N LYS A 97 12.16 8.01 2.93
CA LYS A 97 12.54 8.89 1.84
C LYS A 97 13.92 8.35 1.56
N ALA A 98 14.01 7.44 0.58
CA ALA A 98 15.29 6.98 0.09
C ALA A 98 15.94 8.30 -0.24
N GLN A 99 16.96 8.62 0.55
CA GLN A 99 17.61 9.90 0.42
C GLN A 99 18.13 9.93 -1.02
N PRO A 100 18.19 11.09 -1.69
CA PRO A 100 18.67 11.14 -3.08
C PRO A 100 19.99 10.39 -3.26
N GLU A 101 20.81 10.31 -2.21
CA GLU A 101 22.04 9.52 -2.09
C GLU A 101 21.82 8.01 -2.21
N ASP A 102 20.74 7.44 -1.67
CA ASP A 102 20.43 6.00 -1.78
C ASP A 102 20.10 5.61 -3.24
N VAL A 103 19.35 6.48 -3.93
CA VAL A 103 19.01 6.31 -5.35
C VAL A 103 20.27 6.41 -6.21
N LEU A 104 21.15 7.37 -5.89
CA LEU A 104 22.41 7.57 -6.59
C LEU A 104 23.37 6.41 -6.39
N ALA A 105 23.54 5.93 -5.15
CA ALA A 105 24.38 4.78 -4.84
C ALA A 105 23.92 3.53 -5.59
N TYR A 106 22.60 3.31 -5.66
CA TYR A 106 22.03 2.19 -6.42
C TYR A 106 22.29 2.33 -7.92
N ALA A 107 22.09 3.52 -8.49
CA ALA A 107 22.29 3.78 -9.91
C ALA A 107 23.78 3.63 -10.33
N LEU A 108 24.71 4.06 -9.47
CA LEU A 108 26.14 3.88 -9.68
C LEU A 108 26.58 2.42 -9.57
N ALA A 109 26.02 1.68 -8.62
CA ALA A 109 26.30 0.25 -8.48
C ALA A 109 25.69 -0.59 -9.63
N ASN A 110 24.60 -0.12 -10.24
CA ASN A 110 23.86 -0.83 -11.29
C ASN A 110 23.55 0.09 -12.48
N PRO A 111 24.55 0.48 -13.30
CA PRO A 111 24.37 1.46 -14.37
C PRO A 111 23.41 1.02 -15.48
N GLN A 112 23.14 -0.28 -15.60
CA GLN A 112 22.19 -0.85 -16.57
C GLN A 112 20.74 -0.89 -16.06
N SER A 113 20.52 -0.60 -14.78
CA SER A 113 19.19 -0.68 -14.17
C SER A 113 18.28 0.43 -14.69
N SER A 114 17.08 0.05 -15.10
CA SER A 114 16.08 1.00 -15.58
C SER A 114 15.52 1.84 -14.42
N THR A 115 15.02 3.04 -14.72
CA THR A 115 14.31 3.90 -13.75
C THR A 115 13.12 3.19 -13.10
N LYS A 116 12.52 2.21 -13.79
CA LYS A 116 11.46 1.34 -13.26
C LYS A 116 12.01 0.40 -12.18
N THR A 117 13.11 -0.28 -12.46
CA THR A 117 13.75 -1.20 -11.51
C THR A 117 14.18 -0.46 -10.24
N ILE A 118 14.82 0.70 -10.40
CA ILE A 118 15.24 1.55 -9.28
C ILE A 118 14.03 2.05 -8.46
N SER A 119 12.93 2.39 -9.14
CA SER A 119 11.68 2.81 -8.49
C SER A 119 11.04 1.69 -7.66
N GLU A 120 11.07 0.45 -8.15
CA GLU A 120 10.56 -0.73 -7.47
C GLU A 120 11.43 -1.06 -6.23
N ASP A 121 12.75 -1.00 -6.37
CA ASP A 121 13.69 -1.36 -5.29
C ASP A 121 13.80 -0.27 -4.21
N CYS A 122 13.75 1.01 -4.59
CA CYS A 122 13.81 2.12 -3.64
C CYS A 122 12.44 2.53 -3.09
N GLY A 123 11.34 1.97 -3.60
CA GLY A 123 9.97 2.32 -3.19
C GLY A 123 9.58 3.77 -3.52
N LEU A 124 10.19 4.36 -4.55
CA LEU A 124 9.93 5.74 -5.01
C LEU A 124 9.09 5.75 -6.28
N SER A 125 8.48 6.89 -6.62
CA SER A 125 7.85 7.05 -7.93
C SER A 125 8.92 7.17 -9.03
N LYS A 126 8.62 6.66 -10.23
CA LYS A 126 9.52 6.78 -11.40
C LYS A 126 9.92 8.22 -11.69
N SER A 127 8.98 9.15 -11.58
CA SER A 127 9.24 10.59 -11.77
C SER A 127 10.24 11.12 -10.75
N ARG A 128 10.16 10.69 -9.48
CA ARG A 128 11.09 11.12 -8.44
C ARG A 128 12.50 10.57 -8.67
N VAL A 129 12.61 9.31 -9.08
CA VAL A 129 13.89 8.70 -9.46
C VAL A 129 14.50 9.41 -10.67
N TRP A 130 13.68 9.73 -11.68
CA TRP A 130 14.12 10.48 -12.86
C TRP A 130 14.67 11.86 -12.50
N THR A 131 13.96 12.62 -11.66
CA THR A 131 14.42 13.94 -11.18
C THR A 131 15.76 13.83 -10.46
N ILE A 132 15.90 12.91 -9.51
CA ILE A 132 17.14 12.74 -8.73
C ILE A 132 18.31 12.35 -9.64
N ALA A 133 18.11 11.40 -10.55
CA ALA A 133 19.13 10.95 -11.48
C ALA A 133 19.58 12.08 -12.43
N ASN A 134 18.62 12.89 -12.91
CA ASN A 134 18.89 14.00 -13.82
C ASN A 134 19.59 15.17 -13.12
N GLU A 135 19.18 15.51 -11.90
CA GLU A 135 19.85 16.53 -11.05
C GLU A 135 21.29 16.13 -10.72
N SER A 136 21.55 14.82 -10.56
CA SER A 136 22.87 14.28 -10.21
C SER A 136 23.76 13.95 -11.42
N GLY A 137 23.26 14.12 -12.65
CA GLY A 137 23.97 13.73 -13.88
C GLY A 137 24.16 12.21 -14.07
N ALA A 138 23.53 11.40 -13.22
CA ALA A 138 23.63 9.94 -13.24
C ALA A 138 22.59 9.37 -14.21
N HIS A 139 22.85 9.48 -15.52
CA HIS A 139 21.96 8.91 -16.51
C HIS A 139 22.07 7.38 -16.56
N PRO A 140 20.99 6.63 -16.28
CA PRO A 140 20.98 5.18 -16.46
C PRO A 140 20.82 4.86 -17.95
N TYR A 141 21.93 4.91 -18.69
CA TYR A 141 21.96 4.43 -20.07
C TYR A 141 22.23 2.93 -20.08
N LYS A 142 21.45 2.19 -20.88
CA LYS A 142 21.85 0.86 -21.34
C LYS A 142 23.04 1.03 -22.28
N ILE A 143 24.25 0.83 -21.78
CA ILE A 143 25.41 0.67 -22.64
C ILE A 143 25.19 -0.62 -23.44
N HIS A 144 24.72 -0.51 -24.67
CA HIS A 144 24.87 -1.60 -25.63
C HIS A 144 26.37 -1.76 -25.88
N MET A 145 26.97 -2.85 -25.42
CA MET A 145 28.28 -3.24 -25.95
C MET A 145 28.10 -3.54 -27.44
N CYS A 146 28.40 -2.58 -28.30
CA CYS A 146 28.66 -2.88 -29.70
C CYS A 146 29.96 -3.67 -29.75
N ALA A 147 29.87 -4.99 -29.89
CA ALA A 147 31.01 -5.82 -30.20
C ALA A 147 31.55 -5.41 -31.58
N GLY A 148 32.72 -4.77 -31.63
CA GLY A 148 33.38 -4.48 -32.89
C GLY A 148 34.35 -3.30 -32.85
N ILE A 149 35.47 -3.43 -32.15
CA ILE A 149 36.68 -2.69 -32.52
C ILE A 149 37.70 -3.75 -32.91
N ALA A 150 37.72 -4.10 -34.20
CA ALA A 150 38.84 -4.84 -34.78
C ALA A 150 40.06 -3.93 -34.73
N ALA A 151 41.00 -4.25 -33.84
CA ALA A 151 42.31 -3.62 -33.82
C ALA A 151 43.01 -3.91 -35.17
N LYS A 152 43.19 -2.88 -36.00
CA LYS A 152 44.17 -2.93 -37.08
C LYS A 152 45.56 -2.97 -36.42
N LYS A 153 46.20 -4.14 -36.48
CA LYS A 153 47.64 -4.26 -36.19
C LYS A 153 48.40 -3.43 -37.24
N CYS A 154 49.25 -2.52 -36.76
CA CYS A 154 50.37 -2.01 -37.54
C CYS A 154 51.36 -3.13 -37.82
#